data_AF-A0A7C6CAC1-F1
#
_entry.id   AF-A0A7C6CAC1-F1
#
_cell.length_a   1.000
_cell.length_b   1.000
_cell.length_c   1.000
_cell.angle_alpha   90.00
_cell.angle_beta   90.00
_cell.angle_gamma   90.00
#
_symmetry.space_group_name_H-M   'P 1'
#
loop_
_entity.id
_entity.type
_entity.pdbx_description
1 polymer ?
#
loop_
_entity_poly.entity_id
_entity_poly.type
_entity_poly.pdbx_seq_one_letter_code
_entity_poly.pdbx_strand_id
1 'polypeptide(L)'
;MSGGAYEYVAAYINNGNSNLATNGSSLVNADLKYKDIYAVSNQDARLDNYQANSKVYGDAMWETSSHGDSTSSWHSDYSYMAHVNYPWIQRGCAYNYGTGAGVYAFSFGNGIPSVLKSFHAVLLVE
;
A
#
# COMPACT_ATOMS: atom_id res chain seq x y z
N MET A 1 8.45 9.17 -3.53
CA MET A 1 9.41 8.14 -3.08
C MET A 1 9.50 7.09 -4.18
N SER A 2 10.56 7.11 -4.98
CA SER A 2 10.77 6.10 -6.05
C SER A 2 12.01 5.28 -5.70
N GLY A 3 11.90 3.96 -5.74
CA GLY A 3 13.04 3.03 -5.63
C GLY A 3 13.42 2.39 -6.98
N GLY A 4 14.32 1.39 -6.94
CA GLY A 4 14.83 0.62 -8.10
C GLY A 4 13.99 -0.54 -8.67
N ALA A 5 14.49 -1.15 -9.74
CA ALA A 5 13.82 -2.22 -10.45
C ALA A 5 13.98 -3.56 -9.69
N TYR A 6 12.86 -4.28 -9.49
CA TYR A 6 12.73 -5.66 -8.99
C TYR A 6 12.39 -5.92 -7.51
N GLU A 7 11.57 -5.06 -6.87
CA GLU A 7 11.27 -5.23 -5.45
C GLU A 7 9.78 -5.18 -5.05
N TYR A 8 9.49 -5.84 -3.93
CA TYR A 8 8.17 -6.06 -3.36
C TYR A 8 7.76 -4.93 -2.41
N VAL A 9 6.48 -4.61 -2.44
CA VAL A 9 5.85 -3.62 -1.56
C VAL A 9 5.69 -4.22 -0.17
N ALA A 10 6.31 -3.66 0.87
CA ALA A 10 6.29 -4.19 2.25
C ALA A 10 4.93 -4.12 2.95
N ALA A 11 3.84 -3.76 2.28
CA ALA A 11 2.53 -3.61 2.88
C ALA A 11 1.44 -4.21 1.99
N TYR A 12 0.51 -4.94 2.58
CA TYR A 12 -0.62 -5.53 1.84
C TYR A 12 -1.85 -5.72 2.71
N ILE A 13 -2.99 -5.88 2.05
CA ILE A 13 -4.23 -6.31 2.70
C ILE A 13 -4.37 -7.83 2.61
N ASN A 14 -4.64 -8.48 3.74
CA ASN A 14 -4.78 -9.93 3.78
C ASN A 14 -6.20 -10.37 3.39
N ASN A 15 -6.51 -10.30 2.10
CA ASN A 15 -7.83 -10.62 1.55
C ASN A 15 -7.94 -12.01 0.89
N GLY A 16 -6.92 -12.84 1.02
CA GLY A 16 -6.91 -14.19 0.43
C GLY A 16 -6.83 -14.22 -1.11
N ASN A 17 -6.60 -13.09 -1.77
CA ASN A 17 -6.46 -13.05 -3.22
C ASN A 17 -5.23 -13.83 -3.69
N SER A 18 -5.34 -14.53 -4.82
CA SER A 18 -4.24 -15.35 -5.37
C SER A 18 -2.98 -14.53 -5.69
N ASN A 19 -3.09 -13.22 -5.92
CA ASN A 19 -1.94 -12.33 -6.12
C ASN A 19 -1.00 -12.28 -4.91
N LEU A 20 -1.49 -12.55 -3.70
CA LEU A 20 -0.64 -12.66 -2.50
C LEU A 20 0.35 -13.83 -2.63
N ALA A 21 -0.14 -14.98 -3.07
CA ALA A 21 0.69 -16.18 -3.27
C ALA A 21 1.49 -16.11 -4.58
N THR A 22 0.88 -15.68 -5.69
CA THR A 22 1.51 -15.71 -7.01
C THR A 22 2.58 -14.62 -7.15
N ASN A 23 2.32 -13.41 -6.65
CA ASN A 23 3.17 -12.25 -6.91
C ASN A 23 3.94 -11.76 -5.68
N GLY A 24 3.76 -12.34 -4.50
CA GLY A 24 4.45 -11.90 -3.30
C GLY A 24 4.58 -12.93 -2.18
N SER A 25 4.64 -14.22 -2.53
CA SER A 25 4.86 -15.31 -1.57
C SER A 25 6.08 -15.08 -0.67
N SER A 26 7.17 -14.51 -1.21
CA SER A 26 8.37 -14.17 -0.44
C SER A 26 8.06 -13.23 0.73
N LEU A 27 7.29 -12.15 0.47
CA LEU A 27 6.91 -11.20 1.49
C LEU A 27 5.83 -11.76 2.44
N VAL A 28 4.82 -12.45 1.91
CA VAL A 28 3.75 -13.07 2.72
C VAL A 28 4.33 -14.07 3.72
N ASN A 29 5.43 -14.75 3.38
CA ASN A 29 6.11 -15.70 4.26
C ASN A 29 7.29 -15.10 5.05
N ALA A 30 7.65 -13.83 4.83
CA ALA A 30 8.70 -13.16 5.60
C ALA A 30 8.31 -12.93 7.08
N ASP A 31 9.26 -12.55 7.93
CA ASP A 31 8.95 -12.12 9.30
C ASP A 31 8.04 -10.88 9.32
N LEU A 32 7.23 -10.75 10.37
CA LEU A 32 6.33 -9.60 10.58
C LEU A 32 7.07 -8.26 10.62
N LYS A 33 8.32 -8.22 11.10
CA LYS A 33 9.12 -6.98 11.16
C LYS A 33 9.46 -6.37 9.80
N TYR A 34 9.25 -7.11 8.71
CA TYR A 34 9.50 -6.64 7.34
C TYR A 34 8.23 -6.25 6.59
N LYS A 35 7.06 -6.28 7.25
CA LYS A 35 5.80 -6.02 6.58
C LYS A 35 4.70 -5.43 7.46
N ASP A 36 3.88 -4.62 6.83
CA ASP A 36 2.61 -4.18 7.39
C ASP A 36 1.47 -5.00 6.77
N ILE A 37 0.60 -5.52 7.64
CA ILE A 37 -0.54 -6.34 7.23
C ILE A 37 -1.82 -5.60 7.61
N TYR A 38 -2.56 -5.19 6.59
CA TYR A 38 -3.86 -4.56 6.73
C TYR A 38 -4.98 -5.60 6.73
N ALA A 39 -5.99 -5.38 7.56
CA ALA A 39 -7.18 -6.22 7.63
C ALA A 39 -8.13 -5.97 6.45
N VAL A 40 -8.74 -7.03 5.93
CA VAL A 40 -9.80 -6.92 4.91
C VAL A 40 -11.15 -6.66 5.58
N SER A 41 -11.94 -5.76 5.02
CA SER A 41 -13.35 -5.59 5.38
C SER A 41 -14.22 -6.65 4.70
N ASN A 42 -15.44 -6.88 5.19
CA ASN A 42 -16.36 -7.85 4.56
C ASN A 42 -16.69 -7.50 3.10
N GLN A 43 -16.61 -6.21 2.72
CA GLN A 43 -16.89 -5.77 1.35
C GLN A 43 -15.66 -5.85 0.44
N ASP A 44 -14.46 -5.99 1.02
CA ASP A 44 -13.18 -5.88 0.33
C ASP A 44 -13.17 -4.74 -0.71
N ALA A 45 -13.61 -3.55 -0.27
CA ALA A 45 -13.66 -2.34 -1.08
C ALA A 45 -12.79 -1.26 -0.46
N ARG A 46 -12.34 -0.28 -1.26
CA ARG A 46 -11.31 0.68 -0.87
C ARG A 46 -11.67 1.45 0.41
N LEU A 47 -12.83 2.08 0.43
CA LEU A 47 -13.31 2.85 1.57
C LEU A 47 -13.51 1.94 2.80
N ASP A 48 -14.13 0.78 2.63
CA ASP A 48 -14.40 -0.16 3.71
C ASP A 48 -13.10 -0.74 4.31
N ASN A 49 -12.13 -1.09 3.48
CA ASN A 49 -10.81 -1.55 3.89
C ASN A 49 -10.02 -0.42 4.58
N TYR A 50 -10.15 0.82 4.12
CA TYR A 50 -9.52 1.96 4.78
C TYR A 50 -10.11 2.17 6.18
N GLN A 51 -11.44 2.14 6.30
CA GLN A 51 -12.14 2.27 7.56
C GLN A 51 -11.83 1.12 8.53
N ALA A 52 -11.69 -0.10 8.04
CA ALA A 52 -11.31 -1.27 8.84
C ALA A 52 -9.91 -1.15 9.47
N ASN A 53 -9.04 -0.32 8.90
CA ASN A 53 -7.68 -0.07 9.38
C ASN A 53 -7.49 1.36 9.90
N SER A 54 -8.60 2.08 10.12
CA SER A 54 -8.57 3.41 10.71
C SER A 54 -8.26 3.37 12.20
N LYS A 55 -7.84 4.51 12.76
CA LYS A 55 -7.60 4.71 14.20
C LYS A 55 -6.41 3.93 14.76
N VAL A 56 -5.49 3.49 13.90
CA VAL A 56 -4.19 2.95 14.29
C VAL A 56 -3.22 4.11 14.46
N TYR A 57 -2.85 4.42 15.69
CA TYR A 57 -1.87 5.47 15.98
C TYR A 57 -0.48 5.07 15.46
N GLY A 58 0.20 5.99 14.79
CA GLY A 58 1.48 5.75 14.13
C GLY A 58 1.39 5.21 12.71
N ASP A 59 0.19 4.92 12.18
CA ASP A 59 0.02 4.59 10.77
C ASP A 59 -0.12 5.87 9.93
N ALA A 60 0.94 6.16 9.16
CA ALA A 60 0.95 7.31 8.26
C ALA A 60 -0.20 7.31 7.24
N MET A 61 -0.68 6.17 6.73
CA MET A 61 -1.81 6.16 5.78
C MET A 61 -3.09 6.68 6.40
N TRP A 62 -3.34 6.32 7.66
CA TRP A 62 -4.49 6.81 8.41
C TRP A 62 -4.30 8.26 8.84
N GLU A 63 -3.13 8.60 9.38
CA GLU A 63 -2.88 9.92 9.95
C GLU A 63 -2.82 11.03 8.90
N THR A 64 -2.45 10.69 7.67
CA THR A 64 -2.29 11.66 6.57
C THR A 64 -3.37 11.55 5.52
N SER A 65 -4.48 10.84 5.78
CA SER A 65 -5.63 10.77 4.88
C SER A 65 -6.97 10.78 5.61
N SER A 66 -8.04 11.05 4.86
CA SER A 66 -9.42 11.10 5.36
C SER A 66 -10.40 10.11 4.71
N HIS A 67 -10.08 9.44 3.60
CA HIS A 67 -11.08 8.60 2.90
C HIS A 67 -10.59 7.29 2.25
N GLY A 68 -9.34 7.20 1.79
CA GLY A 68 -8.84 5.92 1.26
C GLY A 68 -9.44 5.46 -0.09
N ASP A 69 -10.26 6.28 -0.76
CA ASP A 69 -10.84 5.99 -2.07
C ASP A 69 -10.73 7.14 -3.09
N SER A 70 -9.93 8.16 -2.78
CA SER A 70 -9.94 9.46 -3.45
C SER A 70 -8.62 10.22 -3.24
N THR A 71 -8.53 11.44 -3.76
CA THR A 71 -7.38 12.33 -3.57
C THR A 71 -7.52 13.09 -2.25
N SER A 72 -7.48 12.34 -1.15
CA SER A 72 -7.85 12.78 0.20
C SER A 72 -6.74 12.62 1.23
N SER A 73 -5.52 12.31 0.77
CA SER A 73 -4.32 12.47 1.59
C SER A 73 -3.94 13.95 1.70
N TRP A 74 -3.07 14.29 2.66
CA TRP A 74 -2.52 15.64 2.79
C TRP A 74 -1.95 16.15 1.46
N HIS A 75 -2.09 17.46 1.24
CA HIS A 75 -1.72 18.14 -0.01
C HIS A 75 -2.48 17.68 -1.26
N SER A 76 -3.65 17.05 -1.08
CA SER A 76 -4.39 16.46 -2.20
C SER A 76 -3.55 15.40 -2.92
N ASP A 77 -2.83 14.61 -2.14
CA ASP A 77 -2.18 13.39 -2.61
C ASP A 77 -3.22 12.25 -2.74
N TYR A 78 -2.87 11.22 -3.50
CA TYR A 78 -3.72 10.03 -3.63
C TYR A 78 -3.86 9.27 -2.32
N SER A 79 -5.08 8.81 -2.08
CA SER A 79 -5.44 7.95 -0.98
C SER A 79 -6.30 6.83 -1.52
N TYR A 80 -5.69 5.80 -2.08
CA TYR A 80 -6.41 4.66 -2.63
C TYR A 80 -5.97 3.37 -1.93
N MET A 81 -6.84 2.85 -1.07
CA MET A 81 -6.61 1.62 -0.30
C MET A 81 -6.62 0.38 -1.20
N ALA A 82 -5.86 -0.64 -0.82
CA ALA A 82 -5.90 -1.96 -1.46
C ALA A 82 -7.27 -2.63 -1.32
N HIS A 83 -7.66 -3.39 -2.34
CA HIS A 83 -8.94 -4.08 -2.41
C HIS A 83 -8.94 -5.17 -3.49
N VAL A 84 -9.76 -6.20 -3.33
CA VAL A 84 -10.07 -7.24 -4.34
C VAL A 84 -8.80 -7.80 -5.01
N ASN A 85 -8.57 -7.49 -6.28
CA ASN A 85 -7.47 -8.01 -7.09
C ASN A 85 -6.17 -7.24 -6.90
N TYR A 86 -6.18 -6.19 -6.07
CA TYR A 86 -5.05 -5.30 -5.86
C TYR A 86 -4.67 -5.23 -4.38
N PRO A 87 -4.11 -6.32 -3.82
CA PRO A 87 -3.89 -6.39 -2.39
C PRO A 87 -2.66 -5.61 -1.90
N TRP A 88 -1.79 -5.12 -2.79
CA TRP A 88 -0.49 -4.53 -2.42
C TRP A 88 -0.55 -3.00 -2.26
N ILE A 89 0.00 -2.45 -1.18
CA ILE A 89 -0.08 -1.02 -0.79
C ILE A 89 1.13 -0.21 -1.28
N GLN A 90 0.94 0.59 -2.31
CA GLN A 90 2.02 1.37 -2.91
C GLN A 90 2.07 2.76 -2.28
N ARG A 91 3.26 3.29 -2.00
CA ARG A 91 3.45 4.66 -1.48
C ARG A 91 4.13 5.53 -2.52
N GLY A 92 3.93 6.84 -2.48
CA GLY A 92 4.65 7.80 -3.32
C GLY A 92 4.11 7.98 -4.76
N CYS A 93 3.48 6.96 -5.33
CA CYS A 93 3.06 6.88 -6.73
C CYS A 93 4.24 7.06 -7.73
N ALA A 94 3.94 7.02 -9.04
CA ALA A 94 4.95 7.13 -10.10
C ALA A 94 4.97 8.54 -10.76
N TYR A 95 6.01 8.83 -11.54
CA TYR A 95 6.23 10.17 -12.13
C TYR A 95 5.07 10.67 -13.03
N ASN A 96 4.26 9.77 -13.59
CA ASN A 96 3.17 10.09 -14.50
C ASN A 96 1.80 10.26 -13.80
N TYR A 97 1.75 10.24 -12.47
CA TYR A 97 0.52 10.38 -11.67
C TYR A 97 0.14 11.85 -11.38
N GLY A 98 0.88 12.81 -11.95
CA GLY A 98 0.56 14.23 -11.87
C GLY A 98 0.59 14.77 -10.44
N THR A 99 -0.36 15.64 -10.10
CA THR A 99 -0.41 16.32 -8.80
C THR A 99 -0.90 15.43 -7.66
N GLY A 100 -1.41 14.22 -7.94
CA GLY A 100 -1.81 13.27 -6.89
C GLY A 100 -0.66 12.41 -6.37
N ALA A 101 0.52 12.47 -6.99
CA ALA A 101 1.72 11.84 -6.48
C ALA A 101 2.41 12.74 -5.45
N GLY A 102 2.93 12.15 -4.38
CA GLY A 102 3.55 12.90 -3.30
C GLY A 102 3.95 12.02 -2.14
N VAL A 103 4.45 12.63 -1.06
CA VAL A 103 4.98 11.90 0.10
C VAL A 103 3.87 11.17 0.87
N TYR A 104 2.65 11.72 0.84
CA TYR A 104 1.47 11.18 1.53
C TYR A 104 0.59 10.34 0.60
N ALA A 105 1.00 10.23 -0.66
CA ALA A 105 0.30 9.43 -1.65
C ALA A 105 0.41 7.94 -1.33
N PHE A 106 -0.73 7.25 -1.38
CA PHE A 106 -0.79 5.81 -1.41
C PHE A 106 -1.82 5.30 -2.40
N SER A 107 -1.51 4.15 -3.00
CA SER A 107 -2.34 3.46 -3.98
C SER A 107 -2.24 1.95 -3.84
N PHE A 108 -2.84 1.23 -4.77
CA PHE A 108 -2.87 -0.23 -4.75
C PHE A 108 -2.24 -0.84 -6.01
N GLY A 109 -1.84 -2.10 -5.90
CA GLY A 109 -1.28 -2.88 -7.01
C GLY A 109 -1.64 -4.36 -6.93
N ASN A 110 -1.54 -5.05 -8.07
CA ASN A 110 -1.76 -6.49 -8.20
C ASN A 110 -0.47 -7.32 -8.00
N GLY A 111 0.68 -6.64 -7.80
CA GLY A 111 1.98 -7.27 -7.58
C GLY A 111 2.73 -7.60 -8.86
N ILE A 112 2.20 -7.27 -10.04
CA ILE A 112 2.90 -7.47 -11.30
C ILE A 112 4.10 -6.50 -11.38
N PRO A 113 5.29 -6.99 -11.81
CA PRO A 113 6.47 -6.16 -12.00
C PRO A 113 6.18 -4.97 -12.93
N SER A 114 6.72 -3.80 -12.59
CA SER A 114 6.56 -2.58 -13.37
C SER A 114 7.79 -1.71 -13.26
N VAL A 115 8.18 -1.09 -14.36
CA VAL A 115 9.26 -0.09 -14.41
C VAL A 115 8.91 1.21 -13.67
N LEU A 116 7.64 1.39 -13.29
CA LEU A 116 7.14 2.59 -12.61
C LEU A 116 7.08 2.43 -11.08
N LYS A 117 7.42 1.25 -10.55
CA LYS A 117 7.18 0.87 -9.16
C LYS A 117 8.46 0.39 -8.51
N SER A 118 8.61 0.65 -7.22
CA SER A 118 9.70 0.12 -6.40
C SER A 118 9.44 0.31 -4.89
N PHE A 119 10.39 -0.09 -4.06
CA PHE A 119 10.44 -0.02 -2.61
C PHE A 119 11.64 0.81 -2.10
N HIS A 120 11.63 1.14 -0.81
CA HIS A 120 12.82 1.62 -0.10
C HIS A 120 13.12 0.64 1.02
N ALA A 121 14.36 0.15 1.08
CA ALA A 121 14.77 -0.70 2.20
C ALA A 121 14.91 0.14 3.47
N VAL A 122 14.32 -0.33 4.56
CA VAL A 122 14.46 0.27 5.88
C VAL A 122 15.26 -0.69 6.75
N LEU A 123 16.36 -0.21 7.32
CA LEU A 123 17.16 -0.95 8.27
C LEU A 123 16.78 -0.51 9.68
N LEU A 124 16.31 -1.45 10.50
CA LEU A 124 16.21 -1.24 11.94
C LEU A 124 17.62 -1.35 12.53
N VAL A 125 18.06 -0.31 13.23
CA VAL A 125 19.30 -0.33 14.03
C VAL A 125 18.87 -0.46 15.49
N GLU A 126 19.32 -1.52 16.14
CA GLU A 126 19.12 -1.78 17.58
C GLU A 126 20.23 -1.15 18.42
#